data_AF-A0A3D4HL23-F1
#
_entry.id   AF-A0A3D4HL23-F1
#
_cell.length_a   1.000
_cell.length_b   1.000
_cell.length_c   1.000
_cell.angle_alpha   90.00
_cell.angle_beta   90.00
_cell.angle_gamma   90.00
#
_symmetry.space_group_name_H-M   'P 1'
#
loop_
_entity.id
_entity.type
_entity.pdbx_description
1 polymer ?
#
loop_
_entity_poly.entity_id
_entity_poly.type
_entity_poly.pdbx_seq_one_letter_code
_entity_poly.pdbx_strand_id
1 'polypeptide(L)'
;MKRRVLGFSGRFRDRPLVYIHNDEEGEPLVDGSSLGIVLAGAGEGEIKEDLLGIIVPEVPEIGPGDFLRFSDGVILKQRHETGTKGSFCVVSKGFLSVSSLFCPWTALG
;
A
#
# COMPACT_ATOMS: atom_id res chain seq x y z
N MET A 1 -13.83 7.74 -8.01
CA MET A 1 -14.46 7.84 -6.67
C MET A 1 -13.37 7.80 -5.62
N LYS A 2 -13.34 8.72 -4.64
CA LYS A 2 -12.29 8.71 -3.60
C LYS A 2 -12.59 7.58 -2.61
N ARG A 3 -11.65 6.64 -2.46
CA ARG A 3 -11.72 5.53 -1.49
C ARG A 3 -10.96 5.90 -0.22
N ARG A 4 -11.14 5.16 0.86
CA ARG A 4 -10.55 5.46 2.17
C ARG A 4 -9.78 4.26 2.73
N VAL A 5 -8.64 4.52 3.36
CA VAL A 5 -7.92 3.53 4.19
C VAL A 5 -8.68 3.33 5.50
N LEU A 6 -9.02 2.08 5.82
CA LEU A 6 -9.73 1.72 7.05
C LEU A 6 -8.77 1.32 8.18
N GLY A 7 -7.58 0.84 7.84
CA GLY A 7 -6.61 0.38 8.82
C GLY A 7 -5.41 -0.28 8.16
N PHE A 8 -4.56 -0.87 8.99
CA PHE A 8 -3.41 -1.67 8.56
C PHE A 8 -3.52 -3.09 9.13
N SER A 9 -2.79 -4.03 8.55
CA SER A 9 -2.73 -5.43 9.03
C SER A 9 -1.46 -5.75 9.80
N GLY A 10 -1.39 -6.98 10.31
CA GLY A 10 -0.24 -7.51 11.03
C GLY A 10 0.09 -6.68 12.26
N ARG A 11 1.38 -6.47 12.51
CA ARG A 11 1.87 -5.69 13.66
C ARG A 11 1.58 -4.19 13.62
N PHE A 12 0.99 -3.68 12.53
CA PHE A 12 0.56 -2.28 12.42
C PHE A 12 -0.94 -2.10 12.67
N ARG A 13 -1.67 -3.17 13.05
CA ARG A 13 -3.13 -3.15 13.24
C ARG A 13 -3.64 -2.01 14.12
N ASP A 14 -2.90 -1.71 15.19
CA ASP A 14 -3.28 -0.67 16.16
C ASP A 14 -2.59 0.69 15.89
N ARG A 15 -1.88 0.82 14.75
CA ARG A 15 -1.19 2.05 14.37
C ARG A 15 -2.13 2.96 13.58
N PRO A 16 -2.28 4.24 13.97
CA PRO A 16 -3.07 5.20 13.21
C PRO A 16 -2.31 5.77 11.99
N LEU A 17 -0.99 5.56 11.93
CA LEU A 17 -0.09 6.18 10.97
C LEU A 17 1.13 5.27 10.80
N VAL A 18 1.61 5.13 9.56
CA VAL A 18 2.89 4.47 9.23
C VAL A 18 3.69 5.35 8.27
N TYR A 19 5.01 5.30 8.33
CA TYR A 19 5.89 5.93 7.37
C TYR A 19 6.35 4.92 6.32
N ILE A 20 6.08 5.21 5.06
CA ILE A 20 6.39 4.34 3.92
C ILE A 20 7.49 5.00 3.09
N HIS A 21 8.56 4.26 2.82
CA HIS A 21 9.66 4.67 1.95
C HIS A 21 10.33 3.46 1.30
N ASN A 22 11.39 3.67 0.51
CA ASN A 22 12.25 2.59 0.04
C ASN A 22 13.58 2.59 0.81
N ASP A 23 14.23 1.44 0.84
CA ASP A 23 15.67 1.32 1.14
C ASP A 23 16.54 1.75 -0.06
N GLU A 24 17.85 1.49 0.04
CA GLU A 24 18.84 1.81 -0.99
C GLU A 24 18.70 0.93 -2.25
N GLU A 25 18.12 -0.26 -2.12
CA GLU A 25 17.87 -1.20 -3.22
C GLU A 25 16.52 -0.96 -3.91
N GLY A 26 15.71 -0.04 -3.39
CA GLY A 26 14.39 0.29 -3.91
C GLY A 26 13.26 -0.57 -3.34
N GLU A 27 13.54 -1.36 -2.30
CA GLU A 27 12.56 -2.21 -1.66
C GLU A 27 11.79 -1.47 -0.55
N PRO A 28 10.49 -1.77 -0.37
CA PRO A 28 9.64 -1.03 0.55
C PRO A 28 10.01 -1.26 2.02
N LEU A 29 10.09 -0.15 2.75
CA LEU A 29 10.21 -0.07 4.19
C LEU A 29 8.97 0.59 4.78
N VAL A 30 8.43 -0.03 5.83
CA VAL A 30 7.32 0.50 6.65
C VAL A 30 7.84 0.67 8.08
N ASP A 31 7.87 1.92 8.55
CA ASP A 31 8.51 2.31 9.82
C ASP A 31 9.90 1.68 9.99
N GLY A 32 10.72 1.72 8.94
CA GLY A 32 12.09 1.19 8.91
C GLY A 32 12.21 -0.32 8.75
N SER A 33 11.11 -1.04 8.51
CA SER A 33 11.14 -2.50 8.36
C SER A 33 10.81 -2.97 6.96
N SER A 34 11.57 -3.94 6.46
CA SER A 34 11.38 -4.54 5.13
C SER A 34 10.12 -5.40 5.08
N LEU A 35 9.09 -4.87 4.42
CA LEU A 35 7.78 -5.50 4.28
C LEU A 35 7.20 -5.23 2.90
N GLY A 36 6.63 -6.26 2.29
CA GLY A 36 5.85 -6.10 1.07
C GLY A 36 4.58 -5.29 1.35
N ILE A 37 4.17 -4.45 0.40
CA ILE A 37 2.92 -3.67 0.54
C ILE A 37 1.85 -4.31 -0.35
N VAL A 38 0.67 -4.52 0.22
CA VAL A 38 -0.52 -5.03 -0.48
C VAL A 38 -1.75 -4.18 -0.13
N LEU A 39 -2.75 -4.23 -1.00
CA LEU A 39 -4.07 -3.64 -0.75
C LEU A 39 -5.05 -4.80 -0.52
N ALA A 40 -5.85 -4.74 0.55
CA ALA A 40 -6.76 -5.82 0.91
C ALA A 40 -8.16 -5.29 1.28
N GLY A 41 -9.19 -6.03 0.91
CA GLY A 41 -10.57 -5.72 1.26
C GLY A 41 -10.85 -5.97 2.74
N ALA A 42 -11.79 -5.22 3.31
CA ALA A 42 -12.21 -5.43 4.69
C ALA A 42 -12.85 -6.83 4.84
N GLY A 43 -12.29 -7.63 5.75
CA GLY A 43 -12.74 -9.01 5.98
C GLY A 43 -12.10 -10.06 5.06
N GLU A 44 -11.17 -9.66 4.18
CA GLU A 44 -10.43 -10.61 3.34
C GLU A 44 -9.23 -11.21 4.07
N GLY A 45 -9.40 -12.43 4.57
CA GLY A 45 -8.31 -13.37 4.90
C GLY A 45 -7.26 -12.89 5.92
N GLU A 46 -6.30 -13.78 6.19
CA GLU A 46 -5.14 -13.44 6.99
C GLU A 46 -4.01 -12.96 6.08
N ILE A 47 -3.46 -11.78 6.38
CA ILE A 47 -2.34 -11.21 5.65
C ILE A 47 -1.05 -11.70 6.31
N LYS A 48 -0.13 -12.23 5.51
CA LYS A 48 1.15 -12.77 5.97
C LYS A 48 1.96 -11.73 6.75
N GLU A 49 2.74 -12.19 7.72
CA GLU A 49 3.51 -11.31 8.63
C GLU A 49 4.57 -10.44 7.92
N ASP A 50 5.05 -10.88 6.76
CA ASP A 50 6.02 -10.15 5.94
C ASP A 50 5.39 -9.07 5.04
N LEU A 51 4.07 -8.84 5.22
CA LEU A 51 3.30 -7.85 4.46
C LEU A 51 2.67 -6.79 5.36
N LEU A 52 2.71 -5.55 4.87
CA LEU A 52 1.78 -4.51 5.25
C LEU A 52 0.55 -4.59 4.33
N GLY A 53 -0.58 -4.97 4.89
CA GLY A 53 -1.88 -4.80 4.25
C GLY A 53 -2.46 -3.43 4.55
N ILE A 54 -2.68 -2.63 3.51
CA ILE A 54 -3.48 -1.42 3.57
C ILE A 54 -4.94 -1.85 3.39
N ILE A 55 -5.74 -1.76 4.46
CA ILE A 55 -7.12 -2.25 4.46
C ILE A 55 -8.04 -1.18 3.88
N VAL A 56 -8.89 -1.57 2.94
CA VAL A 56 -9.85 -0.71 2.25
C VAL A 56 -11.22 -1.38 2.22
N PRO A 57 -12.34 -0.65 2.02
CA PRO A 57 -13.67 -1.28 1.97
C PRO A 57 -13.76 -2.35 0.88
N GLU A 58 -13.19 -2.06 -0.29
CA GLU A 58 -13.14 -2.94 -1.46
C GLU A 58 -11.87 -2.60 -2.24
N VAL A 59 -11.17 -3.61 -2.74
CA VAL A 59 -9.98 -3.44 -3.58
C VAL A 59 -10.43 -2.91 -4.96
N PRO A 60 -9.91 -1.76 -5.43
CA PRO A 60 -10.20 -1.29 -6.78
C PRO A 60 -9.61 -2.24 -7.82
N GLU A 61 -10.22 -2.28 -9.00
CA GLU A 61 -9.54 -2.80 -10.18
C GLU A 61 -8.30 -1.95 -10.45
N ILE A 62 -7.13 -2.58 -10.35
CA ILE A 62 -5.82 -1.97 -10.56
C ILE A 62 -4.90 -3.01 -11.21
N GLY A 63 -4.24 -2.61 -12.29
CA GLY A 63 -3.38 -3.47 -13.08
C GLY A 63 -1.89 -3.17 -12.88
N PRO A 64 -1.01 -4.07 -13.35
CA PRO A 64 0.42 -3.80 -13.46
C PRO A 64 0.73 -2.43 -14.08
N GLY A 65 1.54 -1.62 -13.38
CA GLY A 65 1.92 -0.29 -13.86
C GLY A 65 1.03 0.86 -13.37
N ASP A 66 -0.15 0.56 -12.86
CA ASP A 66 -1.07 1.57 -12.32
C ASP A 66 -0.62 2.09 -10.95
N PHE A 67 -1.22 3.20 -10.52
CA PHE A 67 -0.82 3.91 -9.32
C PHE A 67 -1.96 4.02 -8.30
N LEU A 68 -1.59 4.06 -7.03
CA LEU A 68 -2.43 4.53 -5.93
C LEU A 68 -1.86 5.85 -5.41
N ARG A 69 -2.64 6.92 -5.54
CA ARG A 69 -2.29 8.23 -4.97
C ARG A 69 -3.10 8.47 -3.71
N PHE A 70 -2.40 8.64 -2.60
CA PHE A 70 -2.98 8.97 -1.31
C PHE A 70 -3.01 10.48 -1.08
N SER A 71 -3.97 10.97 -0.30
CA SER A 71 -4.12 12.38 0.06
C SER A 71 -2.91 12.95 0.78
N ASP A 72 -2.16 12.09 1.46
CA ASP A 72 -1.02 12.48 2.32
C ASP A 72 0.29 12.57 1.52
N GLY A 73 0.23 12.40 0.20
CA GLY A 73 1.38 12.52 -0.70
C GLY A 73 2.07 11.20 -1.02
N VAL A 74 1.78 10.11 -0.28
CA VAL A 74 2.27 8.77 -0.62
C VAL A 74 1.74 8.36 -2.01
N ILE A 75 2.62 7.81 -2.84
CA ILE A 75 2.27 7.23 -4.13
C ILE A 75 2.87 5.85 -4.23
N LEU A 76 2.00 4.86 -4.49
CA LEU A 76 2.39 3.47 -4.75
C LEU A 76 2.14 3.13 -6.21
N LYS A 77 2.99 2.28 -6.79
CA LYS A 77 2.81 1.73 -8.15
C LYS A 77 2.68 0.22 -8.08
N GLN A 78 1.68 -0.34 -8.77
CA GLN A 78 1.49 -1.78 -8.90
C GLN A 78 2.67 -2.36 -9.69
N ARG A 79 3.34 -3.38 -9.13
CA ARG A 79 4.44 -4.08 -9.79
C ARG A 79 3.93 -4.91 -10.99
N HIS A 80 4.80 -5.11 -11.98
CA HIS A 80 4.53 -6.00 -13.12
C HIS A 80 4.83 -7.46 -12.84
N GLU A 81 5.74 -7.74 -11.90
CA GLU A 81 6.26 -9.08 -11.66
C GLU A 81 5.48 -9.80 -10.56
N THR A 82 5.08 -11.03 -10.85
CA THR A 82 4.56 -11.99 -9.88
C THR A 82 5.74 -12.71 -9.22
N GLY A 83 5.93 -12.54 -7.90
CA GLY A 83 7.01 -13.21 -7.14
C GLY A 83 7.73 -12.35 -6.09
N THR A 84 7.46 -11.05 -6.05
CA THR A 84 7.94 -10.16 -4.98
C THR A 84 7.07 -10.27 -3.74
N LYS A 85 7.59 -9.87 -2.55
CA LYS A 85 6.84 -9.99 -1.29
C LYS A 85 5.49 -9.27 -1.37
N GLY A 86 5.44 -8.06 -1.94
CA GLY A 86 4.20 -7.28 -2.07
C GLY A 86 3.86 -6.91 -3.51
N SER A 87 2.64 -6.40 -3.71
CA SER A 87 2.13 -6.00 -5.02
C SER A 87 2.55 -4.59 -5.44
N PHE A 88 3.11 -3.79 -4.52
CA PHE A 88 3.42 -2.39 -4.75
C PHE A 88 4.90 -2.05 -4.55
N CYS A 89 5.39 -1.05 -5.29
CA CYS A 89 6.61 -0.31 -4.98
C CYS A 89 6.27 1.14 -4.61
N VAL A 90 7.15 1.79 -3.85
CA VAL A 90 6.96 3.18 -3.40
C VAL A 90 7.53 4.13 -4.44
N VAL A 91 6.69 4.99 -5.00
CA VAL A 91 7.09 6.05 -5.94
C VAL A 91 7.32 7.36 -5.20
N SER A 92 6.46 7.66 -4.22
CA SER A 92 6.60 8.82 -3.35
C SER A 92 6.45 8.37 -1.91
N LYS A 93 7.49 8.63 -1.11
CA LYS A 93 7.56 8.31 0.32
C LYS A 93 6.72 9.29 1.15
N GLY A 94 6.28 8.87 2.31
CA GLY A 94 5.53 9.73 3.21
C GLY A 94 4.85 8.98 4.34
N PHE A 95 4.20 9.74 5.21
CA PHE A 95 3.31 9.18 6.21
C PHE A 95 1.97 8.83 5.56
N LEU A 96 1.48 7.61 5.81
CA LEU A 96 0.16 7.15 5.41
C LEU A 96 -0.70 6.95 6.65
N SER A 97 -1.77 7.72 6.77
CA SER A 97 -2.69 7.60 7.90
C SER A 97 -3.81 6.59 7.66
N VAL A 98 -4.36 6.04 8.74
CA VAL A 98 -5.72 5.52 8.68
C VAL A 98 -6.65 6.67 8.32
N SER A 99 -7.72 6.40 7.60
CA SER A 99 -8.65 7.39 7.05
C SER A 99 -8.14 8.21 5.86
N SER A 100 -6.90 8.03 5.40
CA SER A 100 -6.42 8.70 4.18
C SER A 100 -7.29 8.38 2.99
N LEU A 101 -7.58 9.41 2.20
CA LEU A 101 -8.28 9.23 0.94
C LEU A 101 -7.28 8.79 -0.12
N PHE A 102 -7.71 7.92 -1.01
CA PHE A 102 -6.88 7.52 -2.14
C PHE A 102 -7.69 7.38 -3.42
N CYS A 103 -7.00 7.51 -4.54
CA CYS A 103 -7.54 7.29 -5.87
C CYS A 103 -6.62 6.34 -6.64
N PRO A 104 -7.16 5.27 -7.26
CA PRO A 104 -6.44 4.58 -8.31
C PRO A 104 -6.27 5.51 -9.52
N TRP A 105 -5.12 5.42 -10.15
CA TRP A 105 -4.79 6.13 -11.38
C TRP A 105 -4.19 5.13 -12.37
N THR A 106 -4.95 4.87 -13.43
CA THR A 106 -4.50 4.02 -14.54
C THR A 106 -3.42 4.73 -15.33
N ALA A 107 -2.28 4.08 -15.53
CA ALA A 107 -1.25 4.61 -16.40
C ALA A 107 -1.79 4.62 -17.84
N LEU A 108 -1.74 5.77 -18.52
CA LEU A 108 -1.98 5.80 -19.96
C LEU A 108 -0.78 5.12 -20.61
N GLY A 109 -1.00 3.93 -21.15
CA GLY A 109 0.00 3.17 -21.90
C GLY A 109 0.42 3.86 -23.19
#